data_AF-A0A0U1XH74-F1
#
_entry.id   AF-A0A0U1XH74-F1
#
_cell.length_a   1.000
_cell.length_b   1.000
_cell.length_c   1.000
_cell.angle_alpha   90.00
_cell.angle_beta   90.00
_cell.angle_gamma   90.00
#
_symmetry.space_group_name_H-M   'P 1'
#
loop_
_entity.id
_entity.type
_entity.pdbx_description
1 polymer ?
#
loop_
_entity_poly.entity_id
_entity_poly.type
_entity_poly.pdbx_seq_one_letter_code
_entity_poly.pdbx_strand_id
1 'polypeptide(L)'
;MNFKLLMLLISFLSLCWWRKNTITMLLSLELLLISMYFFMSSSMMIISFSSFLLMLVMMVSGSSLGLSLLISLSKTHNSSNTMFMNSLT
;
A
#
# COMPACT_ATOMS: atom_id res chain seq x y z
N MET A 1 -21.60 -5.10 -10.68
CA MET A 1 -20.18 -5.19 -10.25
C MET A 1 -20.14 -5.08 -8.74
N ASN A 2 -19.50 -6.03 -8.05
CA ASN A 2 -19.36 -5.96 -6.59
C ASN A 2 -18.57 -4.70 -6.22
N PHE A 3 -19.14 -3.82 -5.39
CA PHE A 3 -18.49 -2.57 -4.93
C PHE A 3 -17.06 -2.81 -4.42
N LYS A 4 -16.82 -3.96 -3.77
CA LYS A 4 -15.49 -4.39 -3.28
C LYS A 4 -14.47 -4.58 -4.40
N LEU A 5 -14.90 -5.19 -5.50
CA LEU A 5 -14.05 -5.47 -6.66
C LEU A 5 -13.71 -4.17 -7.39
N LEU A 6 -14.67 -3.24 -7.47
CA LEU A 6 -14.46 -1.90 -8.00
C LEU A 6 -13.45 -1.11 -7.14
N MET A 7 -13.55 -1.20 -5.81
CA MET A 7 -12.59 -0.57 -4.89
C MET A 7 -11.16 -1.14 -5.07
N LEU A 8 -11.04 -2.46 -5.23
CA LEU A 8 -9.77 -3.11 -5.56
C LEU A 8 -9.19 -2.59 -6.89
N LEU A 9 -9.99 -2.55 -7.96
CA LEU A 9 -9.55 -2.06 -9.26
C LEU A 9 -9.08 -0.61 -9.22
N ILE A 10 -9.82 0.26 -8.52
CA ILE A 10 -9.42 1.67 -8.35
C ILE A 10 -8.09 1.78 -7.59
N SER A 11 -7.89 0.95 -6.56
CA SER A 11 -6.62 0.93 -5.82
C SER A 11 -5.43 0.45 -6.65
N PHE A 12 -5.63 -0.52 -7.55
CA PHE A 12 -4.59 -0.92 -8.51
C PHE A 12 -4.29 0.16 -9.55
N LEU A 13 -5.33 0.84 -10.06
CA LEU A 13 -5.15 1.93 -11.01
C LEU A 13 -4.41 3.11 -10.37
N SER A 14 -4.71 3.45 -9.12
CA SER A 14 -4.05 4.57 -8.43
C SER A 14 -2.56 4.32 -8.19
N LEU A 15 -2.17 3.07 -7.87
CA LEU A 15 -0.77 2.65 -7.78
C LEU A 15 -0.01 2.86 -9.08
N CYS A 16 -0.60 2.47 -10.21
CA CYS A 16 0.03 2.60 -11.52
C CYS A 16 0.15 4.05 -12.00
N TRP A 17 -0.79 4.92 -11.62
CA TRP A 17 -0.84 6.30 -12.13
C TRP A 17 0.14 7.23 -11.41
N TRP A 18 0.35 7.06 -10.11
CA TRP A 18 1.07 8.03 -9.27
C TRP A 18 2.54 7.65 -9.00
N ARG A 19 3.26 7.09 -9.99
CA ARG A 19 4.63 6.57 -9.81
C ARG A 19 5.70 7.63 -9.50
N LYS A 20 5.45 8.92 -9.72
CA LYS A 20 6.48 9.97 -9.57
C LYS A 20 6.74 10.33 -8.11
N ASN A 21 5.71 10.38 -7.27
CA ASN A 21 5.87 10.77 -5.88
C ASN A 21 5.76 9.54 -4.97
N THR A 22 6.80 9.28 -4.19
CA THR A 22 6.88 8.12 -3.28
C THR A 22 5.77 8.12 -2.24
N ILE A 23 5.37 9.30 -1.75
CA ILE A 23 4.31 9.45 -0.75
C ILE A 23 2.96 9.00 -1.33
N THR A 24 2.64 9.42 -2.56
CA THR A 24 1.37 9.06 -3.21
C THR A 24 1.32 7.59 -3.59
N MET A 25 2.48 6.97 -3.86
CA MET A 25 2.60 5.53 -4.02
C MET A 25 2.34 4.79 -2.70
N LEU A 26 2.88 5.26 -1.57
CA LEU A 26 2.59 4.66 -0.26
C LEU A 26 1.10 4.75 0.09
N LEU A 27 0.48 5.90 -0.16
CA LEU A 27 -0.95 6.11 0.14
C LEU A 27 -1.87 5.23 -0.73
N SER A 28 -1.50 5.02 -2.00
CA SER A 28 -2.24 4.08 -2.86
C SER A 28 -2.03 2.62 -2.44
N LEU A 29 -0.89 2.29 -1.83
CA LEU A 29 -0.62 0.97 -1.26
C LEU A 29 -1.45 0.73 0.01
N GLU A 30 -1.60 1.74 0.88
CA GLU A 30 -2.52 1.66 2.03
C GLU A 30 -3.98 1.50 1.59
N LEU A 31 -4.41 2.19 0.52
CA LEU A 31 -5.75 2.04 -0.05
C LEU A 31 -5.99 0.60 -0.57
N LEU A 32 -4.98 -0.01 -1.20
CA LEU A 32 -5.06 -1.40 -1.66
C LEU A 32 -5.16 -2.37 -0.47
N LEU A 33 -4.39 -2.14 0.58
CA LEU A 33 -4.41 -2.96 1.78
C LEU A 33 -5.77 -2.91 2.49
N ILE A 34 -6.38 -1.72 2.59
CA ILE A 34 -7.73 -1.54 3.15
C ILE A 34 -8.78 -2.25 2.28
N SER A 35 -8.63 -2.21 0.95
CA SER A 35 -9.58 -2.90 0.05
C SER A 35 -9.49 -4.41 0.13
N MET A 36 -8.29 -4.96 0.30
CA MET A 36 -8.08 -6.37 0.61
C MET A 36 -8.68 -6.75 1.97
N TYR A 37 -8.52 -5.90 2.99
CA TYR A 37 -9.16 -6.14 4.29
C TYR A 37 -10.68 -6.18 4.19
N PHE A 38 -11.30 -5.24 3.47
CA PHE A 38 -12.76 -5.22 3.29
C PHE A 38 -13.29 -6.39 2.45
N PHE A 39 -12.48 -6.88 1.50
CA PHE A 39 -12.82 -8.09 0.76
C PHE A 39 -12.84 -9.32 1.68
N MET A 40 -11.76 -9.51 2.45
CA MET A 40 -11.62 -10.65 3.36
C MET A 40 -12.60 -10.55 4.54
N SER A 41 -12.88 -9.37 5.09
CA SER A 41 -13.80 -9.24 6.24
C SER A 41 -15.22 -9.76 5.95
N SER A 42 -15.60 -9.86 4.68
CA SER A 42 -16.86 -10.49 4.31
C SER A 42 -16.84 -12.01 4.23
N SER A 43 -15.65 -12.62 4.14
CA SER A 43 -15.45 -14.07 4.20
C SER A 43 -15.03 -14.56 5.60
N MET A 44 -15.24 -13.75 6.65
CA MET A 44 -14.91 -14.06 8.05
C MET A 44 -15.48 -15.41 8.55
N MET A 45 -16.55 -15.91 7.95
CA MET A 45 -17.09 -17.24 8.30
C MET A 45 -16.15 -18.40 7.93
N ILE A 46 -15.22 -18.19 7.01
CA ILE A 46 -14.35 -19.25 6.45
C ILE A 46 -12.92 -19.16 7.02
N ILE A 47 -12.49 -17.97 7.40
CA ILE A 47 -11.10 -17.68 7.80
C ILE A 47 -11.02 -17.52 9.31
N SER A 48 -9.97 -18.09 9.91
CA SER A 48 -9.74 -17.98 11.36
C SER A 48 -9.53 -16.52 11.80
N PHE A 49 -10.06 -16.16 12.96
CA PHE A 49 -9.89 -14.82 13.54
C PHE A 49 -8.40 -14.46 13.75
N SER A 50 -7.55 -15.44 14.09
CA SER A 50 -6.11 -15.27 14.22
C SER A 50 -5.42 -14.85 12.92
N SER A 51 -5.80 -15.41 11.77
CA SER A 51 -5.25 -15.00 10.47
C SER A 51 -5.62 -13.55 10.10
N PHE A 52 -6.81 -13.09 10.49
CA PHE A 52 -7.19 -11.68 10.29
C PHE A 52 -6.34 -10.72 11.11
N LEU A 53 -6.11 -11.04 12.39
CA LEU A 53 -5.26 -10.23 13.25
C LEU A 53 -3.81 -10.19 12.74
N LEU A 54 -3.25 -11.33 12.31
CA LEU A 54 -1.91 -11.37 11.72
C LEU A 54 -1.81 -10.53 10.45
N MET A 55 -2.84 -10.54 9.59
CA MET A 55 -2.89 -9.71 8.39
C MET A 55 -2.84 -8.21 8.73
N LEU A 56 -3.57 -7.78 9.75
CA LEU A 56 -3.54 -6.37 10.21
C LEU A 56 -2.16 -5.98 10.76
N VAL A 57 -1.51 -6.85 11.54
CA VAL A 57 -0.16 -6.59 12.07
C VAL A 57 0.86 -6.46 10.93
N MET A 58 0.82 -7.37 9.95
CA MET A 58 1.70 -7.30 8.80
C MET A 58 1.46 -6.04 7.97
N MET A 59 0.20 -5.62 7.82
CA MET A 59 -0.19 -4.38 7.13
C MET A 59 0.45 -3.14 7.77
N VAL A 60 0.33 -2.99 9.10
CA VAL A 60 0.91 -1.85 9.85
C VAL A 60 2.43 -1.89 9.83
N SER A 61 3.04 -3.07 9.95
CA SER A 61 4.50 -3.19 9.86
C SER A 61 5.02 -2.78 8.48
N GLY A 62 4.34 -3.16 7.39
CA GLY A 62 4.71 -2.83 6.03
C GLY A 62 4.67 -1.33 5.74
N SER A 63 3.64 -0.63 6.23
CA SER A 63 3.55 0.83 6.08
C SER A 63 4.63 1.56 6.89
N SER A 64 4.92 1.09 8.11
CA SER A 64 6.01 1.67 8.92
C SER A 64 7.38 1.53 8.25
N LEU A 65 7.67 0.38 7.63
CA LEU A 65 8.88 0.15 6.85
C LEU A 65 8.92 1.06 5.62
N GLY A 66 7.81 1.19 4.88
CA GLY A 66 7.72 2.09 3.73
C GLY A 66 8.00 3.56 4.08
N LEU A 67 7.49 4.03 5.22
CA LEU A 67 7.76 5.39 5.70
C LEU A 67 9.21 5.57 6.12
N SER A 68 9.82 4.57 6.78
CA SER A 68 11.24 4.63 7.15
C SER A 68 12.16 4.74 5.92
N LEU A 69 11.81 4.04 4.84
CA LEU A 69 12.52 4.15 3.55
C LEU A 69 12.35 5.53 2.93
N LEU A 70 11.16 6.13 3.03
CA LEU A 70 10.92 7.49 2.56
C LEU A 70 11.78 8.51 3.29
N ILE A 71 11.97 8.34 4.60
CA ILE A 71 12.87 9.19 5.41
C ILE A 71 14.34 9.00 4.99
N SER A 72 14.74 7.80 4.60
CA SER A 72 16.10 7.58 4.06
C SER A 72 16.30 8.26 2.70
N LEU A 73 15.31 8.19 1.81
CA LEU A 73 15.33 8.83 0.50
C LEU A 73 15.34 10.36 0.59
N SER A 74 14.59 10.93 1.54
CA SER A 74 14.60 12.38 1.75
C SER A 74 15.97 12.87 2.23
N LYS A 75 16.68 12.09 3.05
CA LYS A 75 18.05 12.42 3.48
C LYS A 75 19.07 12.36 2.36
N THR A 76 18.92 11.46 1.38
CA THR A 76 19.90 11.29 0.30
C THR A 76 19.67 12.20 -0.90
N HIS A 77 18.41 12.47 -1.26
CA HIS A 77 18.07 13.20 -2.48
C HIS A 77 17.21 14.45 -2.28
N ASN A 78 17.01 14.87 -1.01
CA ASN A 78 16.26 16.07 -0.61
C ASN A 78 14.89 16.24 -1.27
N SER A 79 14.34 15.17 -1.84
CA SER A 79 13.09 15.18 -2.61
C SER A 79 12.39 13.84 -2.48
N SER A 80 11.06 13.88 -2.46
CA SER A 80 10.20 12.69 -2.43
C SER A 80 9.99 12.06 -3.82
N ASN A 81 10.73 12.53 -4.82
CA ASN A 81 10.51 12.23 -6.22
C ASN A 81 11.30 10.98 -6.62
N THR A 82 10.63 10.02 -7.27
CA THR A 82 11.23 8.73 -7.66
C THR A 82 12.23 8.85 -8.81
N MET A 83 12.31 10.01 -9.48
CA MET A 83 13.27 10.25 -10.56
C MET A 83 14.73 10.03 -10.14
N PHE A 84 15.09 10.34 -8.89
CA PHE A 84 16.46 10.14 -8.41
C PHE A 84 16.86 8.67 -8.31
N MET A 85 15.91 7.77 -8.03
CA MET A 85 16.17 6.31 -8.00
C MET A 85 16.44 5.73 -9.40
N ASN A 86 16.04 6.42 -10.47
CA ASN A 86 16.29 6.00 -11.86
C ASN A 86 17.74 6.22 -12.32
N SER A 87 18.64 6.64 -11.41
CA SER A 87 20.09 6.69 -11.67
C SER A 87 20.79 5.34 -11.50
N LEU A 88 20.10 4.36 -10.91
CA LEU A 88 20.60 2.99 -10.68
C LEU A 88 20.20 2.00 -11.79
N THR A 89 19.42 2.47 -12.77
CA THR A 89 19.02 1.75 -14.00
C THR A 89 19.65 2.41 -15.20
#